data_AF-A0A2K3JYP4-F1
#
_entry.id   AF-A0A2K3JYP4-F1
#
_cell.length_a   1.000
_cell.length_b   1.000
_cell.length_c   1.000
_cell.angle_alpha   90.00
_cell.angle_beta   90.00
_cell.angle_gamma   90.00
#
_symmetry.space_group_name_H-M   'P 1'
#
loop_
_entity.id
_entity.type
_entity.pdbx_description
1 polymer ?
#
loop_
_entity_poly.entity_id
_entity_poly.type
_entity_poly.pdbx_seq_one_letter_code
_entity_poly.pdbx_strand_id
1 'polypeptide(L)' 'GDDCVAINSGSKFINITNVNCGPGHGISVGSLGKNGEYSTVEEVYVSDIIFTRTTNGARIKTWEVRIDYS' A
#
# COMPACT_ATOMS: atom_id res chain seq x y z
N GLY A 1 -4.56 -9.78 11.45
CA GLY A 1 -3.26 -9.15 11.21
C GLY A 1 -3.47 -8.05 10.19
N ASP A 2 -2.71 -6.97 10.30
CA ASP A 2 -2.81 -5.83 9.37
C ASP A 2 -1.84 -6.00 8.18
N ASP A 3 -1.56 -4.93 7.45
CA ASP A 3 -0.53 -4.88 6.41
C ASP A 3 0.82 -5.34 6.97
N CYS A 4 1.50 -6.16 6.20
CA CYS A 4 2.84 -6.65 6.49
C CYS A 4 3.88 -5.55 6.25
N VAL A 5 3.68 -4.77 5.18
CA VAL A 5 4.31 -3.46 4.99
C VAL A 5 3.24 -2.50 4.48
N ALA A 6 3.12 -1.34 5.12
CA ALA A 6 2.27 -0.25 4.68
C ALA A 6 3.14 0.92 4.19
N ILE A 7 2.96 1.32 2.93
CA ILE A 7 3.69 2.40 2.27
C ILE A 7 2.77 3.62 2.19
N ASN A 8 3.08 4.66 2.96
CA ASN A 8 2.22 5.84 3.12
C ASN A 8 2.65 7.01 2.23
N SER A 9 1.79 8.02 2.13
CA SER A 9 2.05 9.25 1.37
C SER A 9 3.40 9.87 1.73
N GLY A 10 4.10 10.40 0.72
CA GLY A 10 5.44 10.98 0.83
C GLY A 10 6.59 9.99 0.67
N SER A 11 6.31 8.68 0.63
CA SER A 11 7.33 7.64 0.47
C SER A 11 7.91 7.61 -0.94
N LYS A 12 9.25 7.51 -1.06
CA LYS A 12 9.97 7.45 -2.35
C LYS A 12 11.14 6.46 -2.28
N PHE A 13 11.51 5.89 -3.41
CA PHE A 13 12.71 5.05 -3.58
C PHE A 13 12.75 3.86 -2.60
N ILE A 14 11.65 3.11 -2.54
CA ILE A 14 11.53 1.94 -1.66
C ILE A 14 11.86 0.68 -2.44
N ASN A 15 12.72 -0.17 -1.87
CA ASN A 15 12.98 -1.51 -2.36
C ASN A 15 12.67 -2.55 -1.27
N ILE A 16 11.68 -3.41 -1.52
CA ILE A 16 11.29 -4.52 -0.64
C ILE A 16 11.64 -5.82 -1.37
N THR A 17 12.57 -6.59 -0.81
CA THR A 17 13.03 -7.85 -1.41
C THR A 17 13.25 -8.91 -0.34
N ASN A 18 13.04 -10.19 -0.72
CA ASN A 18 13.34 -11.37 0.10
C ASN A 18 12.62 -11.38 1.46
N VAL A 19 11.31 -11.09 1.46
CA VAL A 19 10.48 -11.05 2.68
C VAL A 19 9.51 -12.24 2.69
N ASN A 20 9.38 -12.90 3.86
CA ASN A 20 8.27 -13.81 4.13
C ASN A 20 7.17 -13.04 4.88
N CYS A 21 6.00 -12.96 4.26
CA CYS A 21 4.95 -12.05 4.61
C CYS A 21 3.67 -12.80 4.92
N GLY A 22 3.27 -12.81 6.19
CA GLY A 22 1.95 -13.25 6.62
C GLY A 22 1.92 -14.01 7.95
N PRO A 23 0.72 -14.27 8.50
CA PRO A 23 -0.59 -13.88 7.98
C PRO A 23 -0.89 -12.38 8.14
N GLY A 24 -1.72 -11.80 7.28
CA GLY A 24 -2.02 -10.35 7.30
C GLY A 24 -2.62 -9.86 5.99
N HIS A 25 -2.53 -8.56 5.72
CA HIS A 25 -3.08 -7.96 4.50
C HIS A 25 -2.13 -7.93 3.30
N GLY A 26 -0.85 -8.30 3.48
CA GLY A 26 0.17 -8.24 2.43
C GLY A 26 0.93 -6.91 2.42
N ILE A 27 1.56 -6.58 1.28
CA ILE A 27 2.22 -5.30 1.06
C ILE A 27 1.18 -4.32 0.52
N SER A 28 0.94 -3.22 1.22
CA SER A 28 -0.06 -2.23 0.82
C SER A 28 0.55 -0.86 0.60
N VAL A 29 0.19 -0.20 -0.49
CA VAL A 29 0.35 1.25 -0.67
C VAL A 29 -0.94 1.94 -0.21
N GLY A 30 -0.82 2.92 0.68
CA GLY A 30 -1.92 3.72 1.20
C GLY A 30 -2.54 3.20 2.52
N SER A 31 -3.68 3.74 2.93
CA SER A 31 -4.61 4.52 2.09
C SER A 31 -4.12 5.92 1.73
N LEU A 32 -4.21 6.31 0.46
CA LEU A 32 -3.80 7.62 -0.05
C LEU A 32 -5.00 8.52 -0.35
N GLY A 33 -4.82 9.84 -0.22
CA GLY A 33 -5.79 10.84 -0.69
C GLY A 33 -7.01 11.06 0.20
N LYS A 34 -6.89 10.79 1.51
CA LYS A 34 -7.99 11.02 2.45
C LYS A 34 -8.48 12.46 2.35
N ASN A 35 -9.80 12.66 2.36
CA ASN A 35 -10.44 13.97 2.21
C ASN A 35 -10.08 14.72 0.91
N GLY A 36 -9.72 13.99 -0.16
CA GLY A 36 -9.30 14.61 -1.42
C GLY A 36 -7.91 15.24 -1.37
N GLU A 37 -7.12 14.94 -0.33
CA GLU A 37 -5.76 15.43 -0.20
C GLU A 37 -4.88 14.91 -1.34
N TYR A 38 -3.95 15.74 -1.81
CA TYR A 38 -2.92 15.27 -2.71
C TYR A 38 -1.98 14.30 -1.97
N SER A 39 -1.73 13.12 -2.54
CA SER A 39 -0.87 12.11 -1.93
C SER A 39 -0.03 11.42 -2.99
N THR A 40 1.23 11.16 -2.68
CA THR A 40 2.18 10.56 -3.62
C THR A 40 2.93 9.40 -2.98
N VAL A 41 3.15 8.36 -3.75
CA VAL A 41 4.12 7.29 -3.48
C VAL A 41 4.81 6.99 -4.79
N GLU A 42 6.14 7.02 -4.80
CA GLU A 42 6.94 7.00 -6.04
C GLU A 42 8.09 5.99 -5.92
N GLU A 43 8.49 5.39 -7.05
CA GLU A 43 9.68 4.52 -7.14
C GLU A 43 9.69 3.38 -6.10
N VAL A 44 8.63 2.56 -6.13
CA VAL A 44 8.48 1.39 -5.24
C VAL A 44 8.73 0.11 -6.02
N TYR A 45 9.75 -0.64 -5.60
CA TYR A 45 10.10 -1.95 -6.12
C TYR A 45 9.82 -3.01 -5.06
N VAL A 46 9.03 -4.02 -5.42
CA VAL A 46 8.70 -5.15 -4.56
C VAL A 46 8.98 -6.44 -5.33
N SER A 47 9.89 -7.26 -4.83
CA SER A 47 10.39 -8.47 -5.51
C SER A 47 10.66 -9.60 -4.51
N ASP A 48 10.69 -10.85 -4.97
CA ASP A 48 11.10 -12.01 -4.16
C ASP A 48 10.35 -12.14 -2.82
N ILE A 49 9.02 -11.97 -2.84
CA ILE A 49 8.17 -12.04 -1.65
C ILE A 49 7.48 -13.40 -1.58
N ILE A 50 7.53 -14.03 -0.41
CA ILE A 50 6.70 -15.20 -0.08
C ILE A 50 5.50 -14.72 0.71
N PHE A 51 4.30 -14.84 0.14
CA PHE A 51 3.05 -14.52 0.84
C PHE A 51 2.43 -15.77 1.45
N THR A 52 2.33 -15.82 2.77
CA THR A 52 1.76 -16.97 3.49
C THR A 52 0.49 -16.57 4.24
N ARG A 53 -0.67 -17.08 3.80
CA ARG A 53 -1.98 -16.83 4.45
C ARG A 53 -2.29 -15.33 4.61
N THR A 54 -1.91 -14.52 3.62
CA THR A 54 -2.34 -13.12 3.54
C THR A 54 -3.66 -13.01 2.79
N THR A 55 -4.42 -11.95 3.06
CA THR A 55 -5.66 -11.67 2.31
C THR A 55 -5.37 -11.05 0.94
N ASN A 56 -4.23 -10.36 0.78
CA ASN A 56 -3.72 -9.88 -0.50
C ASN A 56 -2.22 -10.14 -0.61
N GLY A 57 -1.68 -10.18 -1.83
CA GLY A 57 -0.23 -10.13 -2.07
C GLY A 57 0.27 -8.69 -1.98
N ALA A 58 0.13 -7.97 -3.08
CA ALA A 58 0.28 -6.51 -3.13
C ALA A 58 -1.09 -5.83 -3.31
N ARG A 59 -1.28 -4.66 -2.72
CA ARG A 59 -2.54 -3.90 -2.80
C ARG A 59 -2.27 -2.39 -2.82
N ILE A 60 -3.07 -1.64 -3.58
CA ILE A 60 -3.08 -0.17 -3.53
C ILE A 60 -4.46 0.27 -3.03
N LYS A 61 -4.49 1.14 -2.01
CA LYS A 61 -5.71 1.70 -1.40
C LYS A 61 -5.71 3.21 -1.61
N THR A 62 -6.73 3.74 -2.28
CA THR A 62 -6.95 5.17 -2.43
C THR A 62 -8.35 5.54 -1.94
N TRP A 63 -8.52 6.77 -1.47
CA TRP A 63 -9.84 7.31 -1.17
C TRP A 63 -10.49 7.81 -2.46
N GLU A 64 -11.78 7.54 -2.60
CA GLU A 64 -12.61 8.16 -3.62
C GLU A 64 -12.75 9.66 -3.32
N VAL A 65 -12.62 10.49 -4.35
CA VAL A 65 -12.97 11.91 -4.24
C VAL A 65 -14.48 12.03 -4.42
N ARG A 66 -15.20 12.45 -3.37
CA ARG A 66 -16.59 12.88 -3.51
C ARG A 66 -16.61 14.33 -3.95
N ILE A 67 -17.01 14.57 -5.20
CA ILE A 67 -17.45 15.89 -5.65
C ILE A 67 -18.93 16.00 -5.26
N ASP A 68 -19.25 16.70 -4.18
CA ASP A 68 -20.63 17.07 -3.90
C ASP A 68 -21.03 18.21 -4.85
N TYR A 69 -21.93 17.90 -5.78
CA TYR A 69 -22.64 18.92 -6.56
C TYR A 69 -23.73 19.50 -5.66
N SER A 70 -23.39 20.54 -4.90
CA SER A 70 -24.35 21.43 -4.24
C SER A 70 -25.05 22.35 -5.23
#